data_AF-A0A914L856-F1
#
_entry.id   AF-A0A914L856-F1
#
_cell.length_a   1.000
_cell.length_b   1.000
_cell.length_c   1.000
_cell.angle_alpha   90.00
_cell.angle_beta   90.00
_cell.angle_gamma   90.00
#
_symmetry.space_group_name_H-M   'P 1'
#
loop_
_entity.id
_entity.type
_entity.pdbx_description
1 polymer ?
#
loop_
_entity_poly.entity_id
_entity_poly.type
_entity_poly.pdbx_seq_one_letter_code
_entity_poly.pdbx_strand_id
1 'polypeptide(L)'
;MEVICKSENDGILCFDTPESLFKWNGVGNITPYRHQSTYKLNNFNWNKAAKRPRTLVCHDHRGGYLEYESLQGITCSSLPNEDKEHQIPIYSFFHWWYIDIFVYFSHHFVTVPPVVWILAAHQHGVLILGTFIIESVALFNQCFSDDSITDKIVSSLVDLCKNMNFDGWLINIENRVDSVYLDRLEGFLKKLRRDLRDNVHNCTQVIWYDSVVNSGKLRWQNELNKYNMRWFSAVDGFYTNYGWTECHLQQTLETFYKNFSDDKSLFDIYIGIDVFGRDCTGGWECFKPLELIRRYNFSAAIFAPGWICETCPKRDQKISLFDNSERFWNLLKPYLFPHKMFSKQFCTNFSVGFSSECLHFCSEETNNFCMKNLNIQPFYLSCTAFSKDLKPGILINNVGMFNLFLCNILIEQTDRYLEMSYKSSFPVEFVIEVSNSLNVEHLLVKTKEKFVEQTEGVQDKMIKFSSLGFDFPNKLRVVKLVMF
;
A
#
# COMPACT_ATOMS: atom_id res chain seq x y z
N MET A 1 19.68 -10.16 25.67
CA MET A 1 18.72 -9.12 25.32
C MET A 1 17.75 -9.74 24.34
N GLU A 2 16.49 -9.75 24.77
CA GLU A 2 15.40 -10.57 24.26
C GLU A 2 15.00 -10.15 22.84
N VAL A 3 14.62 -11.14 22.04
CA VAL A 3 13.82 -10.90 20.84
C VAL A 3 12.53 -10.24 21.34
N ILE A 4 12.30 -8.96 21.04
CA ILE A 4 10.98 -8.36 21.24
C ILE A 4 10.09 -8.85 20.09
N CYS A 5 9.81 -10.16 20.07
CA CYS A 5 8.59 -10.64 19.43
C CYS A 5 7.48 -10.15 20.35
N LYS A 6 6.59 -9.28 19.89
CA LYS A 6 5.28 -9.07 20.54
C LYS A 6 4.39 -10.33 20.38
N SER A 7 4.96 -11.51 20.63
CA SER A 7 4.51 -12.86 20.30
C SER A 7 4.72 -13.28 18.84
N GLU A 8 5.40 -14.42 18.62
CA GLU A 8 5.49 -15.08 17.30
C GLU A 8 4.10 -15.51 16.77
N ASN A 9 3.07 -15.46 17.62
CA ASN A 9 1.71 -15.90 17.32
C ASN A 9 0.84 -14.83 16.64
N ASP A 10 1.26 -13.56 16.65
CA ASP A 10 0.43 -12.44 16.15
C ASP A 10 0.83 -11.94 14.76
N GLY A 11 1.86 -12.53 14.13
CA GLY A 11 2.30 -12.19 12.77
C GLY A 11 3.09 -10.88 12.66
N ILE A 12 3.62 -10.40 13.79
CA ILE A 12 4.50 -9.22 13.91
C ILE A 12 5.94 -9.69 14.16
N LEU A 13 6.88 -9.25 13.31
CA LEU A 13 8.28 -9.69 13.37
C LEU A 13 9.23 -8.50 13.13
N CYS A 14 10.15 -8.26 14.06
CA CYS A 14 11.21 -7.26 13.93
C CYS A 14 12.50 -7.74 14.61
N PHE A 15 13.62 -7.14 14.24
CA PHE A 15 14.92 -7.46 14.80
C PHE A 15 15.70 -6.18 15.08
N ASP A 16 16.29 -6.07 16.27
CA ASP A 16 17.07 -4.90 16.70
C ASP A 16 18.59 -5.15 16.64
N THR A 17 19.01 -6.39 16.38
CA THR A 17 20.43 -6.79 16.32
C THR A 17 20.70 -7.82 15.21
N PRO A 18 21.93 -7.89 14.66
CA PRO A 18 22.31 -8.96 13.74
C PRO A 18 22.18 -10.35 14.38
N GLU A 19 22.49 -10.49 15.67
CA GLU A 19 22.39 -11.77 16.37
C GLU A 19 20.95 -12.28 16.45
N SER A 20 19.98 -11.39 16.71
CA SER A 20 18.55 -11.77 16.71
C SER A 20 18.09 -12.14 15.30
N LEU A 21 18.54 -11.41 14.28
CA LEU A 21 18.22 -11.71 12.88
C LEU A 21 18.78 -13.08 12.46
N PHE A 22 20.02 -13.39 12.83
CA PHE A 22 20.68 -14.64 12.47
C PHE A 22 20.15 -15.88 13.19
N LYS A 23 19.45 -15.70 14.32
CA LYS A 23 18.81 -16.79 15.06
C LYS A 23 17.45 -17.18 14.48
N TRP A 24 16.89 -16.34 13.61
CA TRP A 24 15.63 -16.64 12.96
C TRP A 24 15.81 -17.81 11.98
N ASN A 25 15.26 -18.97 12.34
CA ASN A 25 15.38 -20.21 11.58
C ASN A 25 14.12 -20.50 10.74
N GLY A 26 13.44 -19.44 10.32
CA GLY A 26 12.17 -19.52 9.60
C GLY A 26 10.95 -19.60 10.53
N VAL A 27 9.86 -20.11 9.96
CA VAL A 27 8.48 -19.91 10.42
C VAL A 27 8.05 -20.95 11.47
N GLY A 28 8.98 -21.47 12.29
CA GLY A 28 8.79 -22.69 13.11
C GLY A 28 7.51 -22.77 13.95
N ASN A 29 6.95 -21.61 14.36
CA ASN A 29 5.70 -21.51 15.13
C ASN A 29 4.55 -20.72 14.46
N ILE A 30 4.71 -20.10 13.26
CA ILE A 30 3.59 -19.40 12.56
C ILE A 30 2.71 -20.41 11.77
N THR A 31 2.62 -21.63 12.31
CA THR A 31 2.47 -22.90 11.57
C THR A 31 1.05 -23.29 11.13
N PRO A 32 -0.07 -22.60 11.44
CA PRO A 32 -1.31 -22.89 10.70
C PRO A 32 -1.43 -22.08 9.39
N TYR A 33 -0.70 -20.96 9.22
CA TYR A 33 -0.93 -20.05 8.09
C TYR A 33 -0.13 -20.39 6.83
N ARG A 34 0.73 -21.42 6.89
CA ARG A 34 1.25 -22.08 5.69
C ARG A 34 0.13 -22.60 4.77
N HIS A 35 -1.09 -22.81 5.26
CA HIS A 35 -2.25 -23.15 4.41
C HIS A 35 -2.89 -21.96 3.67
N GLN A 36 -2.40 -20.74 3.88
CA GLN A 36 -2.76 -19.52 3.14
C GLN A 36 -1.61 -18.97 2.28
N SER A 37 -0.61 -19.82 1.98
CA SER A 37 0.51 -19.60 1.05
C SER A 37 0.11 -19.43 -0.43
N THR A 38 -1.11 -19.00 -0.71
CA THR A 38 -1.69 -18.80 -2.04
C THR A 38 -1.96 -17.34 -2.40
N TYR A 39 -1.71 -16.37 -1.51
CA TYR A 39 -1.88 -14.96 -1.83
C TYR A 39 -0.69 -14.44 -2.62
N LYS A 40 -0.63 -14.87 -3.88
CA LYS A 40 0.20 -14.26 -4.91
C LYS A 40 -0.14 -12.77 -4.98
N LEU A 41 0.87 -11.95 -5.27
CA LEU A 41 0.69 -10.59 -5.72
C LEU A 41 -0.26 -10.58 -6.93
N ASN A 42 -1.54 -10.36 -6.65
CA ASN A 42 -2.64 -10.41 -7.60
C ASN A 42 -2.81 -9.02 -8.21
N ASN A 43 -3.37 -8.89 -9.40
CA ASN A 43 -3.64 -7.58 -10.02
C ASN A 43 -2.40 -6.70 -10.31
N PHE A 44 -1.19 -7.13 -9.97
CA PHE A 44 0.01 -6.36 -10.27
C PHE A 44 0.48 -6.56 -11.72
N ASN A 45 0.87 -5.47 -12.35
CA ASN A 45 1.41 -5.49 -13.71
C ASN A 45 2.64 -4.57 -13.80
N TRP A 46 3.80 -5.12 -13.51
CA TRP A 46 5.06 -4.38 -13.53
C TRP A 46 5.35 -3.71 -14.87
N ASN A 47 5.07 -4.39 -15.99
CA ASN A 47 5.30 -3.85 -17.33
C ASN A 47 4.51 -2.55 -17.59
N LYS A 48 3.39 -2.34 -16.90
CA LYS A 48 2.65 -1.08 -16.94
C LYS A 48 3.15 -0.10 -15.89
N ALA A 49 3.38 -0.55 -14.66
CA ALA A 49 3.88 0.30 -13.58
C ALA A 49 5.23 0.94 -13.91
N ALA A 50 6.12 0.21 -14.58
CA ALA A 50 7.45 0.68 -15.01
C ALA A 50 7.43 1.72 -16.14
N LYS A 51 6.26 1.99 -16.75
CA LYS A 51 6.12 2.93 -17.88
C LYS A 51 5.41 4.23 -17.53
N ARG A 52 5.14 4.46 -16.24
CA ARG A 52 4.51 5.70 -15.76
C ARG A 52 5.10 6.11 -14.41
N PRO A 53 4.91 7.38 -14.00
CA PRO A 53 5.16 7.76 -12.63
C PRO A 53 4.39 6.88 -11.65
N ARG A 54 5.06 6.49 -10.57
CA ARG A 54 4.51 5.64 -9.51
C ARG A 54 4.20 6.44 -8.26
N THR A 55 3.35 5.88 -7.41
CA THR A 55 3.10 6.41 -6.07
C THR A 55 3.52 5.36 -5.05
N LEU A 56 4.47 5.72 -4.19
CA LEU A 56 4.84 4.98 -3.01
C LEU A 56 4.14 5.61 -1.80
N VAL A 57 3.64 4.80 -0.88
CA VAL A 57 3.21 5.23 0.45
C VAL A 57 4.15 4.62 1.47
N CYS A 58 4.73 5.43 2.34
CA CYS A 58 5.47 4.98 3.50
C CYS A 58 4.65 5.33 4.73
N HIS A 59 4.04 4.33 5.37
CA HIS A 59 2.83 4.56 6.18
C HIS A 59 3.06 5.36 7.48
N ASP A 60 4.22 5.16 8.12
CA ASP A 60 4.65 5.72 9.41
C ASP A 60 3.50 6.21 10.30
N HIS A 61 2.85 5.26 10.97
CA HIS A 61 1.75 5.53 11.88
C HIS A 61 2.10 5.05 13.28
N ARG A 62 2.32 6.01 14.20
CA ARG A 62 2.67 5.75 15.61
C ARG A 62 3.77 4.71 15.85
N GLY A 63 4.80 4.69 14.99
CA GLY A 63 5.94 3.78 15.11
C GLY A 63 5.68 2.33 14.65
N GLY A 64 4.48 2.03 14.15
CA GLY A 64 4.10 0.70 13.68
C GLY A 64 3.93 -0.34 14.81
N TYR A 65 3.58 -1.55 14.42
CA TYR A 65 3.40 -2.73 15.29
C TYR A 65 2.38 -2.48 16.38
N LEU A 66 1.25 -1.93 15.94
CA LEU A 66 0.09 -1.60 16.75
C LEU A 66 -0.77 -2.85 16.94
N GLU A 67 -1.49 -2.90 18.06
CA GLU A 67 -2.21 -4.11 18.50
C GLU A 67 -3.23 -4.62 17.47
N TYR A 68 -3.88 -3.71 16.74
CA TYR A 68 -4.86 -4.03 15.70
C TYR A 68 -4.26 -4.66 14.44
N GLU A 69 -2.93 -4.70 14.34
CA GLU A 69 -2.21 -5.33 13.23
C GLU A 69 -1.95 -6.83 13.49
N SER A 70 -2.39 -7.34 14.64
CA SER A 70 -2.39 -8.77 14.93
C SER A 70 -3.32 -9.54 13.98
N LEU A 71 -2.98 -10.80 13.76
CA LEU A 71 -3.82 -11.72 12.97
C LEU A 71 -5.20 -11.98 13.60
N GLN A 72 -5.29 -11.83 14.91
CA GLN A 72 -6.47 -12.09 15.73
C GLN A 72 -7.41 -10.88 15.72
N GLY A 73 -6.90 -9.68 15.40
CA GLY A 73 -7.63 -8.44 15.55
C GLY A 73 -7.75 -7.99 17.00
N ILE A 74 -8.54 -6.95 17.24
CA ILE A 74 -8.77 -6.35 18.56
C ILE A 74 -10.24 -6.12 18.83
N THR A 75 -10.58 -6.00 20.11
CA THR A 75 -11.86 -5.47 20.57
C THR A 75 -11.76 -3.96 20.79
N CYS A 76 -12.42 -3.19 19.94
CA CYS A 76 -12.66 -1.77 20.14
C CYS A 76 -13.77 -1.63 21.19
N SER A 77 -13.46 -1.20 22.41
CA SER A 77 -14.50 -0.90 23.39
C SER A 77 -15.40 0.24 22.93
N SER A 78 -16.71 0.16 23.22
CA SER A 78 -17.68 1.22 22.95
C SER A 78 -17.22 2.54 23.59
N LEU A 79 -17.20 3.62 22.81
CA LEU A 79 -16.88 4.99 23.24
C LEU A 79 -17.45 5.32 24.65
N PRO A 80 -16.64 5.32 25.72
CA PRO A 80 -17.07 5.92 26.97
C PRO A 80 -17.04 7.43 26.79
N ASN A 81 -18.05 8.13 27.32
CA ASN A 81 -18.17 9.58 27.20
C ASN A 81 -17.04 10.37 27.88
N GLU A 82 -16.08 9.74 28.56
CA GLU A 82 -15.08 10.44 29.36
C GLU A 82 -13.74 9.68 29.25
N ASP A 83 -12.95 10.05 28.22
CA ASP A 83 -11.48 10.09 28.15
C ASP A 83 -11.01 10.00 26.68
N LYS A 84 -11.19 11.11 25.96
CA LYS A 84 -10.93 11.26 24.52
C LYS A 84 -9.45 11.20 24.12
N GLU A 85 -8.52 11.07 25.05
CA GLU A 85 -7.09 11.29 24.79
C GLU A 85 -6.28 10.00 24.56
N HIS A 86 -6.83 8.83 24.91
CA HIS A 86 -6.05 7.58 24.98
C HIS A 86 -6.48 6.47 23.99
N GLN A 87 -7.52 6.66 23.17
CA GLN A 87 -7.85 5.67 22.13
C GLN A 87 -7.00 5.88 20.88
N ILE A 88 -6.33 4.80 20.44
CA ILE A 88 -5.53 4.77 19.21
C ILE A 88 -6.51 4.65 18.02
N PRO A 89 -6.63 5.65 17.14
CA PRO A 89 -7.43 5.52 15.94
C PRO A 89 -6.84 4.41 15.05
N ILE A 90 -7.66 3.44 14.68
CA ILE A 90 -7.28 2.36 13.75
C ILE A 90 -6.99 2.96 12.38
N TYR A 91 -5.78 2.79 11.89
CA TYR A 91 -5.44 3.19 10.52
C TYR A 91 -5.77 2.04 9.57
N SER A 92 -6.93 2.13 8.92
CA SER A 92 -7.32 1.24 7.83
C SER A 92 -7.09 1.96 6.50
N PHE A 93 -6.21 1.42 5.67
CA PHE A 93 -5.92 1.98 4.35
C PHE A 93 -6.81 1.34 3.28
N PHE A 94 -7.51 2.16 2.49
CA PHE A 94 -8.47 1.69 1.48
C PHE A 94 -8.31 2.37 0.11
N HIS A 95 -7.20 3.08 -0.11
CA HIS A 95 -6.87 3.76 -1.37
C HIS A 95 -5.80 3.01 -2.18
N TRP A 96 -5.71 1.69 -1.99
CA TRP A 96 -4.71 0.81 -2.60
C TRP A 96 -4.58 0.98 -4.12
N TRP A 97 -5.70 1.16 -4.82
CA TRP A 97 -5.73 1.31 -6.28
C TRP A 97 -5.00 2.52 -6.83
N TYR A 98 -4.61 3.48 -5.98
CA TYR A 98 -3.90 4.69 -6.36
C TYR A 98 -2.39 4.65 -6.09
N ILE A 99 -1.90 3.55 -5.52
CA ILE A 99 -0.50 3.37 -5.12
C ILE A 99 0.10 2.12 -5.75
N ASP A 100 1.41 2.14 -5.96
CA ASP A 100 2.16 1.03 -6.56
C ASP A 100 2.98 0.27 -5.52
N ILE A 101 3.44 0.98 -4.48
CA ILE A 101 4.31 0.45 -3.43
C ILE A 101 3.82 0.96 -2.07
N PHE A 102 3.76 0.06 -1.10
CA PHE A 102 3.50 0.37 0.31
C PHE A 102 4.72 -0.04 1.14
N VAL A 103 5.30 0.89 1.87
CA VAL A 103 6.41 0.62 2.79
C VAL A 103 5.83 0.56 4.20
N TYR A 104 5.98 -0.60 4.83
CA TYR A 104 5.73 -0.73 6.24
C TYR A 104 6.97 -0.24 7.01
N PHE A 105 6.83 0.89 7.69
CA PHE A 105 7.89 1.65 8.32
C PHE A 105 7.81 1.56 9.84
N SER A 106 8.97 1.37 10.46
CA SER A 106 9.21 1.46 11.89
C SER A 106 10.70 1.72 12.11
N HIS A 107 11.10 1.97 13.36
CA HIS A 107 12.47 2.29 13.75
C HIS A 107 13.26 1.06 14.27
N HIS A 108 12.77 -0.16 13.98
CA HIS A 108 13.52 -1.38 14.26
C HIS A 108 14.55 -1.65 13.16
N PHE A 109 15.74 -2.13 13.53
CA PHE A 109 16.84 -2.39 12.60
C PHE A 109 16.39 -3.17 11.34
N VAL A 110 15.62 -4.23 11.54
CA VAL A 110 14.87 -4.91 10.49
C VAL A 110 13.41 -4.95 10.87
N THR A 111 12.57 -4.30 10.06
CA THR A 111 11.12 -4.21 10.20
C THR A 111 10.47 -5.07 9.11
N VAL A 112 9.84 -6.19 9.49
CA VAL A 112 9.05 -7.04 8.58
C VAL A 112 7.59 -6.58 8.59
N PRO A 113 6.95 -6.35 7.42
CA PRO A 113 5.53 -5.99 7.37
C PRO A 113 4.66 -7.05 8.04
N PRO A 114 3.69 -6.67 8.90
CA PRO A 114 2.72 -7.61 9.44
C PRO A 114 1.94 -8.32 8.33
N VAL A 115 1.61 -9.60 8.55
CA VAL A 115 0.94 -10.44 7.53
C VAL A 115 -0.36 -9.80 7.04
N VAL A 116 -1.13 -9.16 7.91
CA VAL A 116 -2.39 -8.49 7.54
C VAL A 116 -2.19 -7.34 6.52
N TRP A 117 -1.08 -6.62 6.60
CA TRP A 117 -0.72 -5.59 5.63
C TRP A 117 -0.27 -6.19 4.30
N ILE A 118 0.49 -7.29 4.35
CA ILE A 118 0.91 -8.04 3.16
C ILE A 118 -0.32 -8.52 2.39
N LEU A 119 -1.28 -9.13 3.09
CA LEU A 119 -2.55 -9.59 2.51
C LEU A 119 -3.30 -8.45 1.83
N ALA A 120 -3.48 -7.33 2.54
CA ALA A 120 -4.18 -6.16 2.01
C ALA A 120 -3.49 -5.60 0.75
N ALA A 121 -2.16 -5.44 0.77
CA ALA A 121 -1.40 -4.92 -0.37
C ALA A 121 -1.47 -5.87 -1.59
N HIS A 122 -1.19 -7.16 -1.39
CA HIS A 122 -1.13 -8.16 -2.46
C HIS A 122 -2.49 -8.41 -3.12
N GLN A 123 -3.59 -8.36 -2.36
CA GLN A 123 -4.94 -8.48 -2.91
C GLN A 123 -5.29 -7.34 -3.87
N HIS A 124 -4.74 -6.15 -3.61
CA HIS A 124 -4.91 -4.96 -4.45
C HIS A 124 -3.79 -4.75 -5.48
N GLY A 125 -2.82 -5.66 -5.58
CA GLY A 125 -1.71 -5.55 -6.53
C GLY A 125 -0.74 -4.44 -6.23
N VAL A 126 -0.43 -4.24 -4.96
CA VAL A 126 0.54 -3.28 -4.47
C VAL A 126 1.74 -4.05 -3.93
N LEU A 127 2.94 -3.66 -4.32
CA LEU A 127 4.17 -4.21 -3.71
C LEU A 127 4.26 -3.73 -2.27
N ILE A 128 4.61 -4.60 -1.34
CA ILE A 128 4.82 -4.25 0.06
C ILE A 128 6.28 -4.47 0.46
N LEU A 129 6.91 -3.44 1.01
CA LEU A 129 8.30 -3.46 1.44
C LEU A 129 8.41 -3.37 2.96
N GLY A 130 9.37 -4.10 3.51
CA GLY A 130 9.85 -3.87 4.87
C GLY A 130 10.81 -2.68 4.92
N THR A 131 11.31 -2.39 6.12
CA THR A 131 12.32 -1.34 6.34
C THR A 131 13.57 -1.94 6.95
N PHE A 132 14.72 -1.68 6.35
CA PHE A 132 16.04 -1.88 6.92
C PHE A 132 16.59 -0.51 7.27
N ILE A 133 16.63 -0.19 8.56
CA ILE A 133 17.06 1.11 9.05
C ILE A 133 18.24 0.96 10.02
N ILE A 134 19.24 1.82 9.89
CA ILE A 134 20.33 1.91 10.86
C ILE A 134 20.45 3.36 11.30
N GLU A 135 20.20 3.59 12.59
CA GLU A 135 20.28 4.91 13.24
C GLU A 135 21.49 5.01 14.19
N SER A 136 22.31 3.95 14.27
CA SER A 136 23.45 3.86 15.17
C SER A 136 24.74 3.49 14.44
N VAL A 137 25.79 4.29 14.63
CA VAL A 137 27.13 4.01 14.11
C VAL A 137 27.66 2.66 14.62
N ALA A 138 27.35 2.29 15.87
CA ALA A 138 27.80 1.01 16.43
C ALA A 138 27.16 -0.18 15.72
N LEU A 139 25.84 -0.12 15.48
CA LEU A 139 25.12 -1.15 14.76
C LEU A 139 25.57 -1.23 13.29
N PHE A 140 25.80 -0.09 12.64
CA PHE A 140 26.37 -0.04 11.30
C PHE A 140 27.71 -0.78 11.25
N ASN A 141 28.64 -0.44 12.15
CA ASN A 141 29.96 -1.07 12.18
C ASN A 141 29.89 -2.57 12.46
N GLN A 142 28.91 -3.04 13.24
CA GLN A 142 28.67 -4.47 13.44
C GLN A 142 28.22 -5.14 12.13
N CYS A 143 27.21 -4.59 11.46
CA CYS A 143 26.64 -5.15 10.23
C CYS A 143 27.64 -5.20 9.07
N PHE A 144 28.54 -4.22 9.04
CA PHE A 144 29.51 -4.02 7.97
C PHE A 144 30.95 -4.25 8.44
N SER A 145 31.18 -4.99 9.53
CA SER A 145 32.53 -5.24 10.06
C SER A 145 33.40 -6.07 9.10
N ASP A 146 32.83 -7.13 8.54
CA ASP A 146 33.43 -7.94 7.47
C ASP A 146 32.36 -8.48 6.50
N ASP A 147 32.82 -9.03 5.37
CA ASP A 147 31.96 -9.44 4.27
C ASP A 147 31.06 -10.64 4.63
N SER A 148 31.50 -11.52 5.55
CA SER A 148 30.72 -12.69 5.99
C SER A 148 29.47 -12.26 6.76
N ILE A 149 29.62 -11.29 7.66
CA ILE A 149 28.49 -10.73 8.42
C ILE A 149 27.52 -10.02 7.47
N THR A 150 28.03 -9.19 6.57
CA THR A 150 27.20 -8.48 5.59
C THR A 150 26.45 -9.44 4.67
N ASP A 151 27.11 -10.50 4.17
CA ASP A 151 26.49 -11.52 3.32
C ASP A 151 25.42 -12.34 4.06
N LYS A 152 25.63 -12.58 5.36
CA LYS A 152 24.63 -13.24 6.20
C LYS A 152 23.40 -12.36 6.41
N ILE A 153 23.58 -11.05 6.59
CA ILE A 153 22.46 -10.09 6.64
C ILE A 153 21.68 -10.14 5.32
N VAL A 154 22.35 -10.07 4.17
CA VAL A 154 21.68 -10.15 2.86
C VAL A 154 20.87 -11.44 2.75
N SER A 155 21.46 -12.59 3.09
CA SER A 155 20.78 -13.89 3.05
C SER A 155 19.54 -13.89 3.96
N SER A 156 19.65 -13.37 5.18
CA SER A 156 18.51 -13.28 6.10
C SER A 156 17.39 -12.37 5.58
N LEU A 157 17.71 -11.22 4.97
CA LEU A 157 16.72 -10.31 4.39
C LEU A 157 15.99 -10.95 3.19
N VAL A 158 16.71 -11.71 2.36
CA VAL A 158 16.13 -12.47 1.25
C VAL A 158 15.23 -13.59 1.77
N ASP A 159 15.68 -14.33 2.79
CA ASP A 159 14.90 -15.40 3.40
C ASP A 159 13.63 -14.88 4.07
N LEU A 160 13.68 -13.71 4.71
CA LEU A 160 12.49 -13.04 5.25
C LEU A 160 11.47 -12.74 4.14
N CYS A 161 11.89 -12.08 3.04
CA CYS A 161 11.00 -11.81 1.91
C CYS A 161 10.39 -13.10 1.34
N LYS A 162 11.20 -14.16 1.19
CA LYS A 162 10.76 -15.44 0.63
C LYS A 162 9.79 -16.19 1.52
N ASN A 163 10.05 -16.24 2.84
CA ASN A 163 9.23 -17.00 3.78
C ASN A 163 7.97 -16.25 4.23
N MET A 164 8.05 -14.91 4.30
CA MET A 164 6.92 -14.06 4.70
C MET A 164 6.14 -13.50 3.50
N ASN A 165 6.64 -13.70 2.28
CA ASN A 165 6.01 -13.32 1.01
C ASN A 165 5.76 -11.81 0.87
N PHE A 166 6.80 -10.99 1.02
CA PHE A 166 6.79 -9.55 0.71
C PHE A 166 7.92 -9.16 -0.24
N ASP A 167 7.85 -7.97 -0.82
CA ASP A 167 8.44 -7.67 -2.12
C ASP A 167 9.77 -6.90 -2.07
N GLY A 168 10.38 -6.74 -0.89
CA GLY A 168 11.70 -6.12 -0.73
C GLY A 168 11.78 -5.10 0.40
N TRP A 169 12.65 -4.10 0.25
CA TRP A 169 13.13 -3.28 1.36
C TRP A 169 13.33 -1.79 1.00
N LEU A 170 12.85 -0.92 1.87
CA LEU A 170 13.40 0.44 2.01
C LEU A 170 14.68 0.36 2.84
N ILE A 171 15.77 0.92 2.32
CA ILE A 171 17.05 1.04 3.01
C ILE A 171 17.20 2.48 3.49
N ASN A 172 17.28 2.67 4.80
CA ASN A 172 17.48 3.98 5.41
C ASN A 172 18.69 3.99 6.38
N ILE A 173 19.77 4.66 6.00
CA ILE A 173 20.96 4.77 6.86
C ILE A 173 21.01 6.18 7.44
N GLU A 174 20.53 6.37 8.66
CA GLU A 174 20.38 7.67 9.34
C GLU A 174 21.54 7.93 10.32
N ASN A 175 22.72 7.43 10.00
CA ASN A 175 23.94 7.68 10.76
C ASN A 175 25.14 7.95 9.83
N ARG A 176 26.19 8.57 10.37
CA ARG A 176 27.46 8.71 9.64
C ARG A 176 28.07 7.32 9.40
N VAL A 177 28.60 7.12 8.20
CA VAL A 177 29.35 5.94 7.76
C VAL A 177 30.82 6.31 7.59
N ASP A 178 31.73 5.52 8.15
CA ASP A 178 33.16 5.72 7.89
C ASP A 178 33.54 5.25 6.49
N SER A 179 34.49 5.96 5.86
CA SER A 179 34.82 5.77 4.46
C SER A 179 35.29 4.35 4.13
N VAL A 180 35.83 3.63 5.11
CA VAL A 180 36.27 2.23 4.99
C VAL A 180 35.11 1.27 4.67
N TYR A 181 33.86 1.63 4.99
CA TYR A 181 32.70 0.78 4.79
C TYR A 181 31.88 1.12 3.54
N LEU A 182 32.20 2.18 2.81
CA LEU A 182 31.38 2.66 1.69
C LEU A 182 31.30 1.65 0.55
N ASP A 183 32.40 0.99 0.21
CA ASP A 183 32.45 -0.02 -0.84
C ASP A 183 31.64 -1.27 -0.43
N ARG A 184 31.69 -1.63 0.85
CA ARG A 184 30.93 -2.76 1.40
C ARG A 184 29.43 -2.45 1.44
N LEU A 185 29.04 -1.24 1.81
CA LEU A 185 27.65 -0.80 1.74
C LEU A 185 27.12 -0.84 0.30
N GLU A 186 27.89 -0.37 -0.67
CA GLU A 186 27.50 -0.47 -2.09
C GLU A 186 27.39 -1.94 -2.54
N GLY A 187 28.34 -2.79 -2.13
CA GLY A 187 28.30 -4.23 -2.37
C GLY A 187 27.06 -4.90 -1.79
N PHE A 188 26.70 -4.57 -0.55
CA PHE A 188 25.48 -5.01 0.11
C PHE A 188 24.23 -4.64 -0.69
N LEU A 189 24.11 -3.38 -1.14
CA LEU A 189 22.96 -2.92 -1.92
C LEU A 189 22.81 -3.69 -3.24
N LYS A 190 23.92 -3.84 -3.98
CA LYS A 190 23.95 -4.59 -5.24
C LYS A 190 23.59 -6.06 -5.03
N LYS A 191 24.17 -6.68 -3.99
CA LYS A 191 23.95 -8.09 -3.65
C LYS A 191 22.51 -8.32 -3.23
N LEU A 192 21.95 -7.49 -2.36
CA LEU A 192 20.56 -7.57 -1.92
C LEU A 192 19.58 -7.45 -3.09
N ARG A 193 19.75 -6.43 -3.95
CA ARG A 193 18.93 -6.26 -5.16
C ARG A 193 18.98 -7.48 -6.07
N ARG A 194 20.17 -8.02 -6.33
CA ARG A 194 20.34 -9.21 -7.19
C ARG A 194 19.68 -10.43 -6.54
N ASP A 195 20.02 -10.74 -5.30
CA ASP A 195 19.61 -11.97 -4.64
C ASP A 195 18.08 -12.00 -4.40
N LEU A 196 17.43 -10.85 -4.15
CA LEU A 196 15.97 -10.75 -4.09
C LEU A 196 15.31 -11.09 -5.44
N ARG A 197 15.82 -10.55 -6.54
CA ARG A 197 15.29 -10.82 -7.89
C ARG A 197 15.42 -12.30 -8.26
N ASP A 198 16.54 -12.91 -7.88
CA ASP A 198 16.86 -14.29 -8.22
C ASP A 198 16.08 -15.30 -7.34
N ASN A 199 15.81 -14.97 -6.07
CA ASN A 199 15.28 -15.93 -5.10
C ASN A 199 13.83 -15.67 -4.65
N VAL A 200 13.27 -14.49 -4.91
CA VAL A 200 11.90 -14.10 -4.49
C VAL A 200 11.02 -13.91 -5.73
N HIS A 201 11.23 -12.82 -6.49
CA HIS A 201 10.66 -12.62 -7.83
C HIS A 201 11.31 -11.42 -8.54
N ASN A 202 11.17 -11.36 -9.87
CA ASN A 202 11.78 -10.34 -10.74
C ASN A 202 11.27 -8.90 -10.50
N CYS A 203 10.15 -8.73 -9.81
CA CYS A 203 9.57 -7.42 -9.49
C CYS A 203 9.93 -6.88 -8.10
N THR A 204 10.81 -7.56 -7.36
CA THR A 204 11.25 -7.09 -6.03
C THR A 204 11.90 -5.70 -6.11
N GLN A 205 11.87 -4.96 -5.00
CA GLN A 205 12.39 -3.60 -4.92
C GLN A 205 13.33 -3.40 -3.72
N VAL A 206 14.51 -2.84 -3.99
CA VAL A 206 15.38 -2.21 -3.01
C VAL A 206 15.35 -0.70 -3.27
N ILE A 207 14.87 0.08 -2.31
CA ILE A 207 14.75 1.53 -2.44
C ILE A 207 15.70 2.18 -1.44
N TRP A 208 16.54 3.10 -1.92
CA TRP A 208 17.46 3.86 -1.07
C TRP A 208 16.85 5.20 -0.67
N TYR A 209 16.83 5.51 0.62
CA TYR A 209 16.48 6.83 1.12
C TYR A 209 17.67 7.79 1.06
N ASP A 210 17.44 9.03 0.63
CA ASP A 210 18.46 10.08 0.45
C ASP A 210 19.07 10.54 1.78
N SER A 211 19.93 9.73 2.39
CA SER A 211 20.53 10.00 3.70
C SER A 211 22.05 10.26 3.63
N VAL A 212 22.88 9.21 3.62
CA VAL A 212 24.33 9.34 3.60
C VAL A 212 24.83 9.65 2.20
N VAL A 213 25.74 10.62 2.08
CA VAL A 213 26.42 10.91 0.81
C VAL A 213 27.60 9.97 0.58
N ASN A 214 28.16 9.99 -0.62
CA ASN A 214 29.30 9.18 -1.05
C ASN A 214 30.61 9.41 -0.25
N SER A 215 30.66 10.44 0.61
CA SER A 215 31.73 10.65 1.59
C SER A 215 31.46 9.99 2.95
N GLY A 216 30.31 9.33 3.12
CA GLY A 216 29.83 8.73 4.37
C GLY A 216 29.19 9.69 5.36
N LYS A 217 29.09 10.99 5.06
CA LYS A 217 28.40 11.94 5.93
C LYS A 217 26.89 11.79 5.79
N LEU A 218 26.15 11.80 6.90
CA LEU A 218 24.69 11.92 6.88
C LEU A 218 24.31 13.34 6.44
N ARG A 219 23.76 13.48 5.24
CA ARG A 219 23.35 14.78 4.68
C ARG A 219 22.33 14.56 3.56
N TRP A 220 21.06 14.76 3.87
CA TRP A 220 19.98 14.74 2.88
C TRP A 220 20.23 15.80 1.79
N GLN A 221 20.14 15.43 0.52
CA GLN A 221 20.37 16.32 -0.61
C GLN A 221 19.07 16.91 -1.15
N ASN A 222 17.93 16.25 -0.90
CA ASN A 222 16.61 16.55 -1.45
C ASN A 222 16.54 16.41 -2.99
N GLU A 223 17.53 15.74 -3.60
CA GLU A 223 17.66 15.57 -5.04
C GLU A 223 18.59 14.41 -5.37
N LEU A 224 18.53 13.91 -6.62
CA LEU A 224 19.59 13.05 -7.15
C LEU A 224 20.73 13.94 -7.68
N ASN A 225 21.94 13.77 -7.14
CA ASN A 225 23.11 14.51 -7.59
C ASN A 225 24.40 13.68 -7.46
N LYS A 226 25.55 14.30 -7.74
CA LYS A 226 26.87 13.64 -7.70
C LYS A 226 27.25 13.05 -6.33
N TYR A 227 26.60 13.47 -5.25
CA TYR A 227 26.89 13.02 -3.90
C TYR A 227 26.15 11.73 -3.51
N ASN A 228 25.03 11.39 -4.16
CA ASN A 228 24.23 10.21 -3.81
C ASN A 228 23.94 9.26 -5.00
N MET A 229 24.29 9.64 -6.24
CA MET A 229 24.12 8.79 -7.42
C MET A 229 24.81 7.42 -7.32
N ARG A 230 25.87 7.32 -6.50
CA ARG A 230 26.55 6.05 -6.16
C ARG A 230 25.56 5.02 -5.61
N TRP A 231 24.67 5.44 -4.72
CA TRP A 231 23.70 4.56 -4.09
C TRP A 231 22.55 4.23 -5.02
N PHE A 232 22.02 5.22 -5.75
CA PHE A 232 20.96 4.98 -6.73
C PHE A 232 21.37 3.93 -7.79
N SER A 233 22.62 3.99 -8.24
CA SER A 233 23.19 3.00 -9.19
C SER A 233 23.13 1.56 -8.66
N ALA A 234 23.20 1.37 -7.33
CA ALA A 234 23.25 0.06 -6.69
C ALA A 234 21.88 -0.56 -6.39
N VAL A 235 20.80 0.21 -6.42
CA VAL A 235 19.46 -0.20 -5.97
C VAL A 235 18.41 -0.16 -7.09
N ASP A 236 17.14 -0.41 -6.81
CA ASP A 236 16.05 -0.27 -7.78
C ASP A 236 15.55 1.17 -7.83
N GLY A 237 15.23 1.76 -6.67
CA GLY A 237 14.67 3.11 -6.57
C GLY A 237 15.46 4.05 -5.66
N PHE A 238 15.28 5.36 -5.88
CA PHE A 238 15.82 6.43 -5.05
C PHE A 238 14.67 7.24 -4.45
N TYR A 239 14.67 7.43 -3.14
CA TYR A 239 13.66 8.17 -2.41
C TYR A 239 14.30 9.44 -1.82
N THR A 240 13.96 10.62 -2.33
CA THR A 240 14.47 11.90 -1.81
C THR A 240 13.93 12.22 -0.41
N ASN A 241 14.71 12.99 0.35
CA ASN A 241 14.19 13.70 1.52
C ASN A 241 13.17 14.78 1.09
N TYR A 242 12.49 15.38 2.07
CA TYR A 242 11.27 16.19 1.89
C TYR A 242 11.53 17.67 1.59
N GLY A 243 12.71 18.21 1.91
CA GLY A 243 13.06 19.63 1.82
C GLY A 243 13.44 20.11 0.41
N TRP A 244 12.88 19.51 -0.64
CA TRP A 244 13.20 19.84 -2.02
C TRP A 244 12.48 21.11 -2.49
N THR A 245 12.93 21.63 -3.62
CA THR A 245 12.36 22.79 -4.30
C THR A 245 12.26 22.46 -5.79
N GLU A 246 11.60 23.30 -6.57
CA GLU A 246 11.53 23.09 -8.01
C GLU A 246 12.92 23.07 -8.68
N CYS A 247 13.89 23.82 -8.15
CA CYS A 247 15.29 23.78 -8.61
C CYS A 247 15.92 22.39 -8.39
N HIS A 248 15.66 21.76 -7.24
CA HIS A 248 16.11 20.40 -6.95
C HIS A 248 15.50 19.36 -7.92
N LEU A 249 14.25 19.55 -8.37
CA LEU A 249 13.64 18.70 -9.39
C LEU A 249 14.34 18.85 -10.75
N GLN A 250 14.69 20.07 -11.15
CA GLN A 250 15.45 20.34 -12.37
C GLN A 250 16.84 19.71 -12.32
N GLN A 251 17.55 19.89 -11.20
CA GLN A 251 18.88 19.31 -10.97
C GLN A 251 18.86 17.77 -10.94
N THR A 252 17.79 17.18 -10.40
CA THR A 252 17.54 15.74 -10.46
C THR A 252 17.37 15.26 -11.91
N LEU A 253 16.58 15.96 -12.74
CA LEU A 253 16.43 15.63 -14.16
C LEU A 253 17.76 15.69 -14.92
N GLU A 254 18.49 16.80 -14.75
CA GLU A 254 19.79 17.00 -15.40
C GLU A 254 20.79 15.91 -15.00
N THR A 255 20.86 15.60 -13.70
CA THR A 255 21.72 14.52 -13.21
C THR A 255 21.27 13.18 -13.77
N PHE A 256 19.98 12.89 -13.80
CA PHE A 256 19.45 11.62 -14.30
C PHE A 256 19.84 11.42 -15.77
N TYR A 257 19.46 12.34 -16.66
CA TYR A 257 19.72 12.21 -18.09
C TYR A 257 21.21 12.28 -18.47
N LYS A 258 22.04 12.91 -17.63
CA LYS A 258 23.49 12.96 -17.85
C LYS A 258 24.20 11.66 -17.47
N ASN A 259 23.71 10.94 -16.46
CA ASN A 259 24.47 9.83 -15.85
C ASN A 259 23.78 8.46 -15.99
N PHE A 260 22.49 8.40 -16.34
CA PHE A 260 21.71 7.17 -16.40
C PHE A 260 21.01 7.02 -17.76
N SER A 261 20.90 5.79 -18.23
CA SER A 261 20.28 5.45 -19.51
C SER A 261 19.43 4.19 -19.39
N ASP A 262 19.73 3.12 -20.12
CA ASP A 262 18.82 2.01 -20.38
C ASP A 262 18.51 1.12 -19.16
N ASP A 263 19.32 1.18 -18.10
CA ASP A 263 19.18 0.37 -16.89
C ASP A 263 18.34 1.03 -15.79
N LYS A 264 18.00 2.31 -15.96
CA LYS A 264 17.26 3.12 -14.99
C LYS A 264 16.13 3.90 -15.65
N SER A 265 15.05 4.08 -14.92
CA SER A 265 13.93 4.91 -15.33
C SER A 265 13.82 6.13 -14.45
N LEU A 266 13.34 7.25 -15.01
CA LEU A 266 12.99 8.43 -14.22
C LEU A 266 11.95 8.09 -13.14
N PHE A 267 11.11 7.08 -13.41
CA PHE A 267 10.10 6.61 -12.47
C PHE A 267 10.68 5.85 -11.29
N ASP A 268 11.97 5.48 -11.32
CA ASP A 268 12.69 4.91 -10.19
C ASP A 268 13.09 5.99 -9.15
N ILE A 269 12.86 7.27 -9.45
CA ILE A 269 13.08 8.38 -8.53
C ILE A 269 11.74 8.80 -7.91
N TYR A 270 11.62 8.60 -6.60
CA TYR A 270 10.48 8.94 -5.77
C TYR A 270 10.77 10.21 -5.00
N ILE A 271 10.10 11.30 -5.36
CA ILE A 271 10.22 12.56 -4.65
C ILE A 271 9.36 12.51 -3.39
N GLY A 272 9.97 12.76 -2.24
CA GLY A 272 9.35 12.64 -0.92
C GLY A 272 8.35 13.76 -0.60
N ILE A 273 7.21 13.40 -0.02
CA ILE A 273 6.21 14.32 0.53
C ILE A 273 5.98 13.91 1.98
N ASP A 274 6.36 14.75 2.93
CA ASP A 274 6.03 14.53 4.34
C ASP A 274 4.64 15.07 4.67
N VAL A 275 3.70 14.17 4.96
CA VAL A 275 2.31 14.55 5.27
C VAL A 275 2.23 15.30 6.60
N PHE A 276 3.17 15.14 7.53
CA PHE A 276 3.22 15.98 8.72
C PHE A 276 3.69 17.42 8.43
N GLY A 277 4.30 17.66 7.27
CA GLY A 277 4.79 18.99 6.88
C GLY A 277 5.95 19.49 7.74
N ARG A 278 6.84 18.59 8.19
CA ARG A 278 8.06 18.98 8.90
C ARG A 278 8.98 19.70 7.91
N ASP A 279 9.12 21.01 8.10
CA ASP A 279 9.93 21.91 7.26
C ASP A 279 9.56 21.92 5.76
N CYS A 280 8.34 21.53 5.41
CA CYS A 280 7.83 21.50 4.03
C CYS A 280 6.30 21.63 3.96
N THR A 281 5.73 21.61 2.75
CA THR A 281 4.25 21.63 2.58
C THR A 281 3.68 20.25 2.87
N GLY A 282 2.83 20.14 3.90
CA GLY A 282 2.16 18.89 4.30
C GLY A 282 0.67 19.05 4.60
N GLY A 283 0.10 18.08 5.30
CA GLY A 283 -1.30 18.01 5.70
C GLY A 283 -2.25 17.99 4.52
N TRP A 284 -3.35 18.75 4.60
CA TRP A 284 -4.33 18.87 3.51
C TRP A 284 -3.76 19.43 2.21
N GLU A 285 -2.60 20.07 2.25
CA GLU A 285 -1.98 20.71 1.09
C GLU A 285 -1.01 19.78 0.33
N CYS A 286 -0.90 18.50 0.70
CA CYS A 286 -0.04 17.51 0.02
C CYS A 286 -0.32 17.37 -1.49
N PHE A 287 -1.49 17.79 -1.97
CA PHE A 287 -1.81 17.79 -3.40
C PHE A 287 -0.93 18.77 -4.20
N LYS A 288 -0.44 19.85 -3.58
CA LYS A 288 0.44 20.84 -4.22
C LYS A 288 1.83 20.27 -4.56
N PRO A 289 2.60 19.70 -3.61
CA PRO A 289 3.87 19.06 -3.95
C PRO A 289 3.65 17.88 -4.90
N LEU A 290 2.58 17.08 -4.73
CA LEU A 290 2.28 15.98 -5.63
C LEU A 290 2.04 16.47 -7.07
N GLU A 291 1.25 17.52 -7.27
CA GLU A 291 1.03 18.14 -8.58
C GLU A 291 2.37 18.53 -9.22
N LEU A 292 3.25 19.21 -8.48
CA LEU A 292 4.53 19.65 -9.00
C LEU A 292 5.43 18.48 -9.38
N ILE A 293 5.51 17.44 -8.53
CA ILE A 293 6.24 16.19 -8.84
C ILE A 293 5.75 15.58 -10.15
N ARG A 294 4.43 15.54 -10.37
CA ARG A 294 3.84 14.99 -11.60
C ARG A 294 4.10 15.84 -12.83
N ARG A 295 4.15 17.18 -12.71
CA ARG A 295 4.54 18.07 -13.82
C ARG A 295 5.96 17.79 -14.32
N TYR A 296 6.85 17.37 -13.43
CA TYR A 296 8.22 16.93 -13.74
C TYR A 296 8.32 15.44 -14.09
N ASN A 297 7.18 14.73 -14.16
CA ASN A 297 7.08 13.31 -14.53
C ASN A 297 7.84 12.34 -13.59
N PHE A 298 8.07 12.75 -12.34
CA PHE A 298 8.70 11.91 -11.31
C PHE A 298 7.69 11.03 -10.59
N SER A 299 8.17 9.93 -10.00
CA SER A 299 7.41 9.19 -8.99
C SER A 299 7.32 9.99 -7.68
N ALA A 300 6.34 9.68 -6.84
CA ALA A 300 6.14 10.35 -5.55
C ALA A 300 6.20 9.32 -4.42
N ALA A 301 6.77 9.70 -3.27
CA ALA A 301 6.70 8.95 -2.03
C ALA A 301 5.95 9.77 -0.98
N ILE A 302 4.75 9.33 -0.59
CA ILE A 302 3.92 9.97 0.43
C ILE A 302 4.27 9.35 1.77
N PHE A 303 4.92 10.13 2.63
CA PHE A 303 5.37 9.71 3.95
C PHE A 303 4.35 10.05 5.04
N ALA A 304 4.13 9.11 5.95
CA ALA A 304 3.37 9.28 7.17
C ALA A 304 1.90 9.78 6.98
N PRO A 305 1.11 9.21 6.04
CA PRO A 305 -0.32 9.53 5.95
C PRO A 305 -1.12 9.12 7.19
N GLY A 306 -0.53 8.35 8.12
CA GLY A 306 -1.04 8.18 9.49
C GLY A 306 -1.33 9.50 10.21
N TRP A 307 -0.76 10.62 9.75
CA TRP A 307 -1.15 11.99 10.11
C TRP A 307 -2.67 12.22 10.15
N ILE A 308 -3.43 11.60 9.24
CA ILE A 308 -4.89 11.71 9.20
C ILE A 308 -5.48 11.19 10.51
N CYS A 309 -5.07 10.00 10.94
CA CYS A 309 -5.44 9.39 12.21
C CYS A 309 -4.95 10.19 13.41
N GLU A 310 -3.72 10.68 13.36
CA GLU A 310 -3.08 11.28 14.53
C GLU A 310 -3.52 12.72 14.80
N THR A 311 -3.95 13.45 13.76
CA THR A 311 -4.21 14.89 13.86
C THR A 311 -5.65 15.31 13.57
N CYS A 312 -6.39 14.59 12.73
CA CYS A 312 -7.74 15.00 12.32
C CYS A 312 -8.82 14.78 13.41
N PRO A 313 -8.82 13.68 14.19
CA PRO A 313 -9.79 13.48 15.28
C PRO A 313 -9.76 14.57 16.35
N LYS A 314 -8.63 15.27 16.52
CA LYS A 314 -8.48 16.37 17.48
C LYS A 314 -9.15 17.68 17.04
N ARG A 315 -9.34 17.89 15.73
CA ARG A 315 -9.80 19.17 15.17
C ARG A 315 -11.28 19.19 14.80
N ASP A 316 -11.88 18.07 14.44
CA ASP A 316 -13.27 18.03 13.97
C ASP A 316 -14.00 16.76 14.42
N GLN A 317 -14.44 16.73 15.68
CA GLN A 317 -15.10 15.59 16.34
C GLN A 317 -16.43 15.16 15.67
N LYS A 318 -16.88 15.87 14.62
CA LYS A 318 -18.11 15.60 13.86
C LYS A 318 -17.88 14.77 12.59
N ILE A 319 -16.62 14.57 12.18
CA ILE A 319 -16.25 13.91 10.91
C ILE A 319 -15.51 12.60 11.23
N SER A 320 -15.92 11.49 10.63
CA SER A 320 -15.28 10.20 10.90
C SER A 320 -13.86 10.14 10.33
N LEU A 321 -13.04 9.22 10.84
CA LEU A 321 -11.70 9.00 10.31
C LEU A 321 -11.72 8.63 8.81
N PHE A 322 -12.72 7.84 8.39
CA PHE A 322 -12.91 7.44 7.01
C PHE A 322 -13.21 8.63 6.11
N ASP A 323 -14.06 9.56 6.56
CA ASP A 323 -14.36 10.80 5.82
C ASP A 323 -13.10 11.66 5.62
N ASN A 324 -12.25 11.76 6.66
CA ASN A 324 -10.99 12.50 6.56
C ASN A 324 -9.99 11.81 5.62
N SER A 325 -9.92 10.48 5.64
CA SER A 325 -9.13 9.72 4.67
C SER A 325 -9.65 9.93 3.25
N GLU A 326 -10.94 9.78 3.00
CA GLU A 326 -11.55 10.03 1.69
C GLU A 326 -11.27 11.45 1.21
N ARG A 327 -11.45 12.46 2.08
CA ARG A 327 -11.14 13.86 1.77
C ARG A 327 -9.68 14.03 1.36
N PHE A 328 -8.74 13.47 2.13
CA PHE A 328 -7.31 13.60 1.87
C PHE A 328 -6.94 13.00 0.51
N TRP A 329 -7.37 11.76 0.27
CA TRP A 329 -7.05 11.05 -0.97
C TRP A 329 -7.79 11.62 -2.19
N ASN A 330 -8.98 12.21 -2.01
CA ASN A 330 -9.67 12.92 -3.09
C ASN A 330 -8.93 14.18 -3.56
N LEU A 331 -8.21 14.87 -2.66
CA LEU A 331 -7.35 16.00 -3.05
C LEU A 331 -6.14 15.54 -3.87
N LEU A 332 -5.60 14.35 -3.59
CA LEU A 332 -4.46 13.79 -4.32
C LEU A 332 -4.87 13.15 -5.65
N LYS A 333 -6.08 12.60 -5.73
CA LYS A 333 -6.62 11.80 -6.84
C LYS A 333 -6.36 12.36 -8.25
N PRO A 334 -6.46 13.68 -8.53
CA PRO A 334 -6.16 14.23 -9.86
C PRO A 334 -4.73 13.97 -10.35
N TYR A 335 -3.80 13.68 -9.43
CA TYR A 335 -2.37 13.53 -9.69
C TYR A 335 -1.87 12.09 -9.46
N LEU A 336 -2.80 11.14 -9.25
CA LEU A 336 -2.50 9.73 -9.03
C LEU A 336 -2.83 8.90 -10.28
N PHE A 337 -2.09 7.82 -10.48
CA PHE A 337 -2.27 6.92 -11.63
C PHE A 337 -2.86 5.58 -11.20
N PRO A 338 -4.19 5.41 -11.27
CA PRO A 338 -4.82 4.18 -10.80
C PRO A 338 -4.43 2.97 -11.66
N HIS A 339 -4.06 1.85 -11.03
CA HIS A 339 -3.78 0.59 -11.73
C HIS A 339 -5.01 -0.30 -11.78
N LYS A 340 -5.20 -1.04 -12.87
CA LYS A 340 -6.43 -1.80 -13.12
C LYS A 340 -6.43 -3.14 -12.39
N MET A 341 -7.61 -3.68 -12.13
CA MET A 341 -7.78 -5.07 -11.70
C MET A 341 -7.63 -6.03 -12.89
N PHE A 342 -6.90 -7.14 -12.70
CA PHE A 342 -6.66 -8.17 -13.72
C PHE A 342 -7.15 -9.56 -13.30
N SER A 343 -7.36 -9.79 -12.01
CA SER A 343 -7.82 -11.06 -11.47
C SER A 343 -9.22 -11.39 -11.97
N LYS A 344 -9.34 -12.55 -12.61
CA LYS A 344 -10.61 -13.07 -13.15
C LYS A 344 -11.59 -13.46 -12.05
N GLN A 345 -11.07 -13.95 -10.93
CA GLN A 345 -11.85 -14.39 -9.77
C GLN A 345 -11.59 -13.43 -8.62
N PHE A 346 -12.62 -12.70 -8.22
CA PHE A 346 -12.62 -11.93 -6.99
C PHE A 346 -14.05 -11.84 -6.43
N CYS A 347 -14.13 -11.67 -5.11
CA CYS A 347 -15.37 -11.40 -4.39
C CYS A 347 -15.06 -10.32 -3.35
N THR A 348 -16.02 -9.45 -3.09
CA THR A 348 -15.91 -8.47 -2.02
C THR A 348 -17.28 -8.12 -1.46
N ASN A 349 -17.31 -7.89 -0.16
CA ASN A 349 -18.41 -7.23 0.55
C ASN A 349 -17.98 -5.84 1.03
N PHE A 350 -16.86 -5.31 0.54
CA PHE A 350 -16.27 -4.01 0.88
C PHE A 350 -15.92 -3.82 2.37
N SER A 351 -15.76 -4.91 3.12
CA SER A 351 -15.33 -4.86 4.52
C SER A 351 -14.03 -4.07 4.67
N VAL A 352 -14.06 -3.06 5.54
CA VAL A 352 -12.90 -2.29 5.99
C VAL A 352 -12.29 -2.85 7.30
N GLY A 353 -12.63 -4.10 7.64
CA GLY A 353 -12.06 -4.85 8.77
C GLY A 353 -12.94 -4.89 10.02
N PHE A 354 -14.06 -4.16 10.05
CA PHE A 354 -15.01 -4.13 11.18
C PHE A 354 -16.09 -5.22 11.05
N SER A 355 -16.53 -5.80 12.17
CA SER A 355 -17.60 -6.79 12.21
C SER A 355 -18.98 -6.17 12.53
N SER A 356 -20.06 -6.85 12.15
CA SER A 356 -21.45 -6.37 12.30
C SER A 356 -21.93 -6.22 13.75
N GLU A 357 -21.23 -6.80 14.72
CA GLU A 357 -21.52 -6.73 16.16
C GLU A 357 -21.09 -5.40 16.78
N CYS A 358 -20.42 -4.53 16.02
CA CYS A 358 -19.85 -3.28 16.53
C CYS A 358 -20.82 -2.27 17.15
N LEU A 359 -22.15 -2.35 16.96
CA LEU A 359 -23.02 -1.20 17.28
C LEU A 359 -24.32 -1.46 18.04
N HIS A 360 -24.67 -2.71 18.34
CA HIS A 360 -25.77 -3.00 19.25
C HIS A 360 -25.37 -4.14 20.18
N PHE A 361 -25.17 -3.78 21.44
CA PHE A 361 -24.81 -4.66 22.57
C PHE A 361 -23.34 -5.08 22.63
N CYS A 362 -22.64 -4.44 23.57
CA CYS A 362 -21.44 -4.98 24.19
C CYS A 362 -21.78 -6.33 24.83
N SER A 363 -21.42 -7.42 24.15
CA SER A 363 -20.98 -8.64 24.83
C SER A 363 -19.45 -8.64 24.80
N GLU A 364 -18.82 -8.80 25.95
CA GLU A 364 -17.38 -8.61 26.20
C GLU A 364 -16.45 -9.64 25.54
N GLU A 365 -16.89 -10.41 24.54
CA GLU A 365 -16.18 -11.63 24.10
C GLU A 365 -15.80 -11.72 22.60
N THR A 366 -16.08 -10.74 21.74
CA THR A 366 -15.70 -10.81 20.30
C THR A 366 -14.80 -9.65 19.84
N ASN A 367 -13.65 -9.99 19.21
CA ASN A 367 -12.82 -9.04 18.48
C ASN A 367 -13.66 -8.40 17.37
N ASN A 368 -13.82 -7.08 17.41
CA ASN A 368 -14.75 -6.36 16.53
C ASN A 368 -14.04 -5.59 15.39
N PHE A 369 -12.71 -5.56 15.39
CA PHE A 369 -11.89 -5.16 14.25
C PHE A 369 -10.78 -6.17 13.98
N CYS A 370 -10.61 -6.56 12.72
CA CYS A 370 -9.48 -7.38 12.28
C CYS A 370 -9.10 -7.02 10.84
N MET A 371 -7.87 -6.56 10.62
CA MET A 371 -7.39 -6.22 9.27
C MET A 371 -7.38 -7.42 8.31
N LYS A 372 -7.27 -8.65 8.81
CA LYS A 372 -7.38 -9.85 7.97
C LYS A 372 -8.74 -9.95 7.25
N ASN A 373 -9.76 -9.32 7.80
CA ASN A 373 -11.11 -9.28 7.22
C ASN A 373 -11.30 -8.13 6.24
N LEU A 374 -10.23 -7.38 5.89
CA LEU A 374 -10.25 -6.41 4.82
C LEU A 374 -10.50 -7.12 3.49
N ASN A 375 -11.51 -6.65 2.77
CA ASN A 375 -11.80 -7.12 1.43
C ASN A 375 -11.44 -6.07 0.37
N ILE A 376 -11.54 -6.44 -0.90
CA ILE A 376 -11.25 -5.52 -2.01
C ILE A 376 -12.13 -4.29 -1.92
N GLN A 377 -11.52 -3.11 -1.87
CA GLN A 377 -12.20 -1.83 -1.84
C GLN A 377 -12.56 -1.37 -3.26
N PRO A 378 -13.61 -0.58 -3.48
CA PRO A 378 -13.90 -0.05 -4.81
C PRO A 378 -12.80 0.95 -5.24
N PHE A 379 -12.60 1.10 -6.54
CA PHE A 379 -11.69 2.11 -7.10
C PHE A 379 -12.13 3.52 -6.78
N TYR A 380 -13.41 3.79 -6.99
CA TYR A 380 -13.98 5.11 -6.85
C TYR A 380 -14.86 5.11 -5.61
N LEU A 381 -14.29 5.59 -4.52
CA LEU A 381 -15.02 5.89 -3.31
C LEU A 381 -15.69 7.26 -3.49
N SER A 382 -16.99 7.33 -3.27
CA SER A 382 -17.70 8.59 -3.06
C SER A 382 -17.41 9.09 -1.65
N CYS A 383 -17.47 10.41 -1.42
CA CYS A 383 -17.55 10.92 -0.05
C CYS A 383 -18.76 10.25 0.62
N THR A 384 -18.57 9.59 1.77
CA THR A 384 -19.55 8.76 2.49
C THR A 384 -19.77 7.35 1.92
N ALA A 385 -18.79 6.77 1.21
CA ALA A 385 -18.95 5.44 0.64
C ALA A 385 -19.13 4.35 1.69
N PHE A 386 -18.62 4.52 2.90
CA PHE A 386 -18.84 3.57 4.00
C PHE A 386 -19.97 4.03 4.91
N SER A 387 -20.73 3.06 5.41
CA SER A 387 -21.76 3.34 6.38
C SER A 387 -21.13 3.86 7.68
N LYS A 388 -21.84 4.76 8.39
CA LYS A 388 -21.39 5.24 9.71
C LYS A 388 -21.21 4.11 10.71
N ASP A 389 -21.93 3.01 10.50
CA ASP A 389 -21.84 1.81 11.32
C ASP A 389 -20.71 0.85 10.92
N LEU A 390 -19.90 1.22 9.91
CA LEU A 390 -18.74 0.50 9.38
C LEU A 390 -19.01 -0.96 9.02
N LYS A 391 -20.28 -1.30 8.82
CA LYS A 391 -20.68 -2.62 8.34
C LYS A 391 -20.11 -2.84 6.95
N PRO A 392 -19.74 -4.09 6.60
CA PRO A 392 -19.33 -4.42 5.25
C PRO A 392 -20.38 -3.99 4.23
N GLY A 393 -19.97 -3.12 3.32
CA GLY A 393 -20.80 -2.62 2.24
C GLY A 393 -20.35 -1.24 1.79
N ILE A 394 -21.01 -0.76 0.74
CA ILE A 394 -20.92 0.64 0.34
C ILE A 394 -22.30 1.29 0.45
N LEU A 395 -22.34 2.49 0.98
CA LEU A 395 -23.53 3.33 1.08
C LEU A 395 -23.51 4.36 -0.05
N ILE A 396 -24.53 4.31 -0.90
CA ILE A 396 -24.76 5.31 -1.94
C ILE A 396 -26.08 6.01 -1.59
N ASN A 397 -26.00 7.32 -1.35
CA ASN A 397 -27.11 8.15 -0.86
C ASN A 397 -27.61 9.18 -1.89
N ASN A 398 -27.07 9.16 -3.11
CA ASN A 398 -27.39 10.12 -4.16
C ASN A 398 -27.71 9.41 -5.48
N VAL A 399 -28.56 10.03 -6.29
CA VAL A 399 -28.84 9.64 -7.68
C VAL A 399 -27.60 9.92 -8.54
N GLY A 400 -27.27 8.99 -9.43
CA GLY A 400 -26.13 9.16 -10.34
C GLY A 400 -25.49 7.87 -10.83
N MET A 401 -24.36 8.02 -11.53
CA MET A 401 -23.53 6.93 -12.03
C MET A 401 -22.26 6.79 -11.19
N PHE A 402 -22.02 5.59 -10.67
CA PHE A 402 -20.92 5.28 -9.76
C PHE A 402 -20.07 4.16 -10.35
N ASN A 403 -18.83 4.46 -10.72
CA ASN A 403 -17.87 3.44 -11.11
C ASN A 403 -17.42 2.69 -9.86
N LEU A 404 -17.44 1.35 -9.85
CA LEU A 404 -16.95 0.56 -8.73
C LEU A 404 -15.55 0.03 -8.99
N PHE A 405 -15.33 -0.57 -10.17
CA PHE A 405 -14.05 -1.21 -10.50
C PHE A 405 -13.56 -0.80 -11.87
N LEU A 406 -12.26 -0.48 -11.95
CA LEU A 406 -11.55 -0.35 -13.21
C LEU A 406 -10.79 -1.65 -13.50
N CYS A 407 -11.19 -2.32 -14.56
CA CYS A 407 -10.77 -3.69 -14.88
C CYS A 407 -10.00 -3.77 -16.20
N ASN A 408 -9.25 -4.85 -16.35
CA ASN A 408 -8.72 -5.35 -17.61
C ASN A 408 -8.69 -6.89 -17.56
N ILE A 409 -9.88 -7.47 -17.36
CA ILE A 409 -10.07 -8.91 -17.16
C ILE A 409 -10.53 -9.51 -18.48
N LEU A 410 -9.85 -10.56 -18.96
CA LEU A 410 -10.31 -11.32 -20.11
C LEU A 410 -11.55 -12.12 -19.73
N ILE A 411 -12.60 -12.02 -20.54
CA ILE A 411 -13.84 -12.77 -20.40
C ILE A 411 -13.91 -13.78 -21.54
N GLU A 412 -14.24 -15.03 -21.21
CA GLU A 412 -14.33 -16.19 -22.08
C GLU A 412 -15.72 -16.83 -21.99
N GLN A 413 -16.07 -17.70 -22.95
CA GLN A 413 -17.35 -18.41 -22.98
C GLN A 413 -17.63 -19.25 -21.73
N THR A 414 -16.58 -19.72 -21.05
CA THR A 414 -16.66 -20.55 -19.85
C THR A 414 -17.01 -19.76 -18.59
N ASP A 415 -16.96 -18.42 -18.64
CA ASP A 415 -17.23 -17.58 -17.49
C ASP A 415 -18.73 -17.52 -17.17
N ARG A 416 -19.06 -17.95 -15.95
CA ARG A 416 -20.42 -18.33 -15.60
C ARG A 416 -21.27 -17.20 -15.04
N TYR A 417 -20.72 -16.32 -14.20
CA TYR A 417 -21.51 -15.26 -13.59
C TYR A 417 -20.71 -14.06 -13.08
N LEU A 418 -21.38 -12.91 -13.15
CA LEU A 418 -21.10 -11.75 -12.32
C LEU A 418 -22.34 -11.52 -11.44
N GLU A 419 -22.13 -11.37 -10.14
CA GLU A 419 -23.21 -11.28 -9.15
C GLU A 419 -22.98 -10.09 -8.22
N MET A 420 -24.08 -9.44 -7.82
CA MET A 420 -24.09 -8.35 -6.86
C MET A 420 -25.34 -8.44 -5.99
N SER A 421 -25.16 -8.35 -4.68
CA SER A 421 -26.25 -8.21 -3.71
C SER A 421 -26.32 -6.77 -3.19
N TYR A 422 -27.52 -6.23 -3.03
CA TYR A 422 -27.72 -4.84 -2.61
C TYR A 422 -29.06 -4.64 -1.88
N LYS A 423 -29.18 -3.51 -1.18
CA LYS A 423 -30.40 -3.00 -0.56
C LYS A 423 -30.65 -1.59 -1.07
N SER A 424 -31.84 -1.32 -1.62
CA SER A 424 -32.16 0.02 -2.15
C SER A 424 -33.66 0.29 -2.13
N SER A 425 -34.01 1.51 -1.72
CA SER A 425 -35.34 2.13 -1.84
C SER A 425 -35.59 2.72 -3.24
N PHE A 426 -34.54 2.87 -4.05
CA PHE A 426 -34.58 3.41 -5.42
C PHE A 426 -34.25 2.33 -6.46
N PRO A 427 -34.69 2.48 -7.71
CA PRO A 427 -34.25 1.62 -8.81
C PRO A 427 -32.72 1.71 -9.00
N VAL A 428 -32.08 0.55 -9.19
CA VAL A 428 -30.63 0.43 -9.41
C VAL A 428 -30.39 -0.39 -10.66
N GLU A 429 -29.63 0.16 -11.61
CA GLU A 429 -29.09 -0.60 -12.74
C GLU A 429 -27.63 -0.96 -12.46
N PHE A 430 -27.30 -2.24 -12.64
CA PHE A 430 -25.93 -2.71 -12.61
C PHE A 430 -25.38 -2.81 -14.03
N VAL A 431 -24.31 -2.07 -14.29
CA VAL A 431 -23.82 -1.80 -15.64
C VAL A 431 -22.39 -2.32 -15.79
N ILE A 432 -22.16 -3.14 -16.80
CA ILE A 432 -20.82 -3.61 -17.16
C ILE A 432 -20.40 -3.08 -18.52
N GLU A 433 -19.18 -2.58 -18.59
CA GLU A 433 -18.54 -2.13 -19.81
C GLU A 433 -17.48 -3.13 -20.25
N VAL A 434 -17.64 -3.66 -21.46
CA VAL A 434 -16.67 -4.57 -22.07
C VAL A 434 -16.17 -4.02 -23.40
N SER A 435 -14.92 -4.29 -23.74
CA SER A 435 -14.35 -3.97 -25.07
C SER A 435 -14.01 -5.26 -25.82
N ASN A 436 -14.27 -5.31 -27.12
CA ASN A 436 -13.82 -6.42 -27.96
C ASN A 436 -12.28 -6.46 -28.01
N SER A 437 -11.71 -7.67 -27.97
CA SER A 437 -10.27 -7.88 -28.12
C SER A 437 -9.72 -7.47 -29.49
N LEU A 438 -10.57 -7.43 -30.53
CA LEU A 438 -10.21 -7.11 -31.92
C LEU A 438 -10.40 -5.62 -32.29
N ASN A 439 -11.28 -4.90 -31.59
CA ASN A 439 -11.53 -3.47 -31.81
C ASN A 439 -11.71 -2.76 -30.46
N VAL A 440 -10.83 -1.81 -30.15
CA VAL A 440 -10.83 -1.07 -28.87
C VAL A 440 -12.06 -0.16 -28.72
N GLU A 441 -12.72 0.17 -29.83
CA GLU A 441 -13.78 1.20 -29.88
C GLU A 441 -15.21 0.68 -29.61
N HIS A 442 -15.44 -0.63 -29.59
CA HIS A 442 -16.78 -1.17 -29.31
C HIS A 442 -16.95 -1.48 -27.83
N LEU A 443 -17.51 -0.50 -27.11
CA LEU A 443 -18.01 -0.66 -25.74
C LEU A 443 -19.40 -1.29 -25.79
N LEU A 444 -19.52 -2.54 -25.35
CA LEU A 444 -20.82 -3.18 -25.12
C LEU A 444 -21.21 -2.94 -23.66
N VAL A 445 -22.41 -2.40 -23.48
CA VAL A 445 -23.01 -2.11 -22.18
C VAL A 445 -24.13 -3.10 -21.92
N LYS A 446 -24.02 -3.90 -20.86
CA LYS A 446 -25.14 -4.73 -20.38
C LYS A 446 -25.69 -4.17 -19.08
N THR A 447 -27.00 -4.07 -19.01
CA THR A 447 -27.77 -3.70 -17.81
C THR A 447 -28.71 -4.84 -17.45
N LYS A 448 -29.01 -5.02 -16.16
CA LYS A 448 -30.08 -5.92 -15.70
C LYS A 448 -31.10 -5.12 -14.89
N GLU A 449 -32.36 -5.30 -15.31
CA GLU A 449 -33.65 -4.83 -14.76
C GLU A 449 -33.82 -3.34 -14.37
N LYS A 450 -34.71 -2.68 -15.13
CA LYS A 450 -35.62 -1.65 -14.62
C LYS A 450 -36.74 -2.35 -13.86
N PHE A 451 -36.82 -2.15 -12.55
CA PHE A 451 -38.06 -2.47 -11.82
C PHE A 451 -38.85 -1.18 -11.56
N VAL A 452 -40.10 -1.20 -12.00
CA VAL A 452 -41.16 -0.24 -11.71
C VAL A 452 -42.16 -1.00 -10.85
N GLU A 453 -42.11 -0.80 -9.53
CA GLU A 453 -43.29 -0.55 -8.68
C GLU A 453 -42.96 -0.53 -7.19
N GLN A 454 -43.63 0.39 -6.51
CA GLN A 454 -43.57 0.70 -5.10
C GLN A 454 -44.01 -0.51 -4.27
N THR A 455 -43.10 -1.00 -3.43
CA THR A 455 -43.49 -1.66 -2.18
C THR A 455 -42.65 -1.02 -1.08
N GLU A 456 -43.31 -0.53 -0.03
CA GLU A 456 -42.64 0.09 1.11
C GLU A 456 -41.70 -0.93 1.78
N GLY A 457 -40.39 -0.64 1.76
CA GLY A 457 -39.39 -1.40 2.53
C GLY A 457 -38.04 -1.61 1.84
N VAL A 458 -36.97 -1.65 2.64
CA VAL A 458 -35.62 -1.99 2.20
C VAL A 458 -35.47 -3.52 2.20
N GLN A 459 -35.57 -4.15 1.02
CA GLN A 459 -35.40 -5.61 0.87
C GLN A 459 -34.01 -5.98 0.34
N ASP A 460 -33.52 -7.17 0.73
CA ASP A 460 -32.34 -7.81 0.15
C ASP A 460 -32.60 -8.19 -1.32
N LYS A 461 -31.77 -7.67 -2.23
CA LYS A 461 -31.89 -7.87 -3.68
C LYS A 461 -30.59 -8.46 -4.23
N MET A 462 -30.68 -9.23 -5.33
CA MET A 462 -29.54 -9.82 -6.02
C MET A 462 -29.66 -9.64 -7.53
N ILE A 463 -28.61 -9.11 -8.16
CA ILE A 463 -28.44 -9.05 -9.61
C ILE A 463 -27.40 -10.10 -10.02
N LYS A 464 -27.77 -10.94 -10.98
CA LYS A 464 -26.89 -11.99 -11.53
C LYS A 464 -26.92 -11.97 -13.05
N PHE A 465 -25.77 -11.84 -13.68
CA PHE A 465 -25.58 -12.08 -15.11
C PHE A 465 -25.20 -13.56 -15.31
N SER A 466 -26.15 -14.42 -15.68
CA SER A 466 -25.97 -15.88 -15.80
C SER A 466 -25.45 -16.37 -17.17
N SER A 467 -25.25 -15.46 -18.11
CA SER A 467 -24.40 -15.64 -19.28
C SER A 467 -24.09 -14.23 -19.81
N LEU A 468 -22.82 -13.90 -19.96
CA LEU A 468 -22.44 -12.56 -20.39
C LEU A 468 -22.85 -12.27 -21.84
N GLY A 469 -23.23 -13.30 -22.61
CA GLY A 469 -23.92 -13.20 -23.90
C GLY A 469 -23.29 -12.20 -24.87
N PHE A 470 -21.96 -12.19 -24.90
CA PHE A 470 -21.14 -11.44 -25.83
C PHE A 470 -20.51 -12.40 -26.84
N ASP A 471 -20.22 -11.94 -28.06
CA ASP A 471 -19.33 -12.68 -28.96
C ASP A 471 -17.90 -12.57 -28.45
N PHE A 472 -17.26 -13.71 -28.16
CA PHE A 472 -15.97 -13.77 -27.47
C PHE A 472 -14.77 -13.74 -28.43
N PRO A 473 -13.58 -13.26 -28.00
CA PRO A 473 -13.20 -12.85 -26.63
C PRO A 473 -13.35 -11.34 -26.36
N ASN A 474 -13.73 -10.99 -25.12
CA ASN A 474 -13.90 -9.61 -24.66
C ASN A 474 -13.06 -9.31 -23.42
N LYS A 475 -12.86 -8.02 -23.11
CA LYS A 475 -12.23 -7.56 -21.87
C LYS A 475 -13.20 -6.73 -21.03
N LEU A 476 -13.42 -7.13 -19.78
CA LEU A 476 -14.13 -6.31 -18.78
C LEU A 476 -13.29 -5.07 -18.48
N ARG A 477 -13.89 -3.90 -18.66
CA ARG A 477 -13.24 -2.60 -18.50
C ARG A 477 -13.70 -1.86 -17.27
N VAL A 478 -15.00 -1.79 -17.04
CA VAL A 478 -15.56 -1.08 -15.90
C VAL A 478 -16.79 -1.80 -15.38
N VAL A 479 -16.91 -1.84 -14.07
CA VAL A 479 -18.14 -2.23 -13.36
C VAL A 479 -18.73 -0.97 -12.75
N LYS A 480 -20.00 -0.68 -13.02
CA LYS A 480 -20.69 0.55 -12.59
C LYS A 480 -22.06 0.26 -11.98
N LEU A 481 -22.52 1.17 -11.15
CA LEU A 481 -23.87 1.27 -10.66
C LEU A 481 -24.52 2.56 -11.15
N VAL A 482 -25.80 2.48 -11.51
CA VAL A 482 -26.62 3.65 -11.81
C VAL A 482 -27.82 3.63 -10.87
N MET A 483 -27.97 4.68 -10.07
CA MET A 483 -29.10 4.87 -9.16
C MET A 483 -29.98 5.98 -9.73
N PHE A 484 -31.29 5.72 -9.86
CA PHE A 484 -32.27 6.62 -10.49
C PHE A 484 -33.10 7.41 -9.48
#